data_AF-A0A5N3CZH7-F1
#
_entry.id   AF-A0A5N3CZH7-F1
#
_cell.length_a   1.000
_cell.length_b   1.000
_cell.length_c   1.000
_cell.angle_alpha   90.00
_cell.angle_beta   90.00
_cell.angle_gamma   90.00
#
_symmetry.space_group_name_H-M   'P 1'
#
loop_
_entity.id
_entity.type
_entity.pdbx_description
1 polymer ?
#
loop_
_entity_poly.entity_id
_entity_poly.type
_entity_poly.pdbx_seq_one_letter_code
_entity_poly.pdbx_strand_id
1 'polypeptide(L)'
;MKPAKIRLLEPQFSDYSGMLCGVKFENGVSVSELPFIDQQRICASMRASTVEGKNVSPSAAYGERNDLNVDQIVEPSAPDIVPMKRGTADEPAKPIQTFTREELESIADSEGIAGLRLIGNKIGVKAKGIVEMIDGILKAQGGE
;
A
#
# COMPACT_ATOMS: atom_id res chain seq x y z
N MET A 1 -22.22 -11.18 -32.45
CA MET A 1 -21.12 -10.52 -33.18
C MET A 1 -20.64 -11.45 -34.27
N LYS A 2 -20.33 -10.92 -35.45
CA LYS A 2 -19.84 -11.72 -36.58
C LYS A 2 -18.35 -12.00 -36.44
N PRO A 3 -17.82 -13.06 -37.08
CA PRO A 3 -16.38 -13.19 -37.29
C PRO A 3 -15.82 -11.93 -37.94
N ALA A 4 -14.64 -11.52 -37.49
CA ALA A 4 -13.98 -10.31 -37.97
C ALA A 4 -12.47 -10.45 -37.79
N LYS A 5 -11.72 -9.70 -38.62
CA LYS A 5 -10.28 -9.53 -38.42
C LYS A 5 -10.01 -8.54 -37.27
N ILE A 6 -8.89 -8.75 -36.60
CA ILE A 6 -8.43 -7.90 -35.49
C ILE A 6 -7.14 -7.17 -35.90
N ARG A 7 -7.03 -5.92 -35.47
CA ARG A 7 -5.85 -5.07 -35.61
C ARG A 7 -5.28 -4.76 -34.23
N LEU A 8 -3.97 -4.90 -34.09
CA LEU A 8 -3.19 -4.46 -32.93
C LEU A 8 -2.98 -2.94 -33.03
N LEU A 9 -3.23 -2.22 -31.94
CA LEU A 9 -3.17 -0.75 -31.91
C LEU A 9 -1.92 -0.22 -31.19
N GLU A 10 -1.18 -1.09 -30.51
CA GLU A 10 0.09 -0.71 -29.87
C GLU A 10 1.14 -0.41 -30.95
N PRO A 11 1.85 0.74 -30.87
CA PRO A 11 2.85 1.12 -31.86
C PRO A 11 3.94 0.06 -32.07
N GLN A 12 4.28 -0.69 -31.02
CA GLN A 12 5.30 -1.75 -31.07
C GLN A 12 4.85 -2.96 -31.91
N PHE A 13 3.54 -3.11 -32.13
CA PHE A 13 2.95 -4.24 -32.85
C PHE A 13 2.31 -3.85 -34.19
N SER A 14 2.45 -2.59 -34.63
CA SER A 14 1.84 -2.11 -35.88
C SER A 14 2.35 -2.86 -37.11
N ASP A 15 3.64 -3.21 -37.13
CA ASP A 15 4.28 -3.95 -38.24
C ASP A 15 4.54 -5.43 -37.89
N TYR A 16 3.95 -5.90 -36.78
CA TYR A 16 4.18 -7.26 -36.30
C TYR A 16 3.62 -8.29 -37.29
N SER A 17 4.49 -9.21 -37.70
CA SER A 17 4.15 -10.34 -38.55
C SER A 17 4.63 -11.62 -37.91
N GLY A 18 3.71 -12.49 -37.51
CA GLY A 18 4.04 -13.68 -36.70
C GLY A 18 2.83 -14.29 -36.01
N MET A 19 3.09 -15.23 -35.11
CA MET A 19 2.06 -15.88 -34.29
C MET A 19 1.95 -15.19 -32.93
N LEU A 20 0.76 -14.70 -32.60
CA LEU A 20 0.46 -14.08 -31.32
C LEU A 20 -0.94 -14.51 -30.86
N CYS A 21 -1.09 -14.84 -29.57
CA CYS A 21 -2.37 -15.30 -29.00
C CYS A 21 -3.02 -16.49 -29.75
N GLY A 22 -2.21 -17.35 -30.39
CA GLY A 22 -2.67 -18.47 -31.20
C GLY A 22 -3.20 -18.07 -32.59
N VAL A 23 -3.01 -16.83 -33.02
CA VAL A 23 -3.46 -16.28 -34.29
C VAL A 23 -2.26 -15.76 -35.09
N LYS A 24 -2.29 -15.97 -36.41
CA LYS A 24 -1.29 -15.40 -37.31
C LYS A 24 -1.65 -13.96 -37.66
N PHE A 25 -0.69 -13.07 -37.49
CA PHE A 25 -0.76 -11.65 -37.85
C PHE A 25 0.22 -11.34 -38.99
N GLU A 26 -0.16 -10.36 -39.79
CA GLU A 26 0.64 -9.75 -40.84
C GLU A 26 0.42 -8.24 -40.78
N ASN A 27 1.51 -7.48 -40.58
CA ASN A 27 1.48 -6.03 -40.36
C ASN A 27 0.44 -5.60 -39.32
N GLY A 28 0.46 -6.26 -38.16
CA GLY A 28 -0.43 -5.96 -37.03
C GLY A 28 -1.90 -6.35 -37.23
N VAL A 29 -2.27 -7.00 -38.36
CA VAL A 29 -3.64 -7.42 -38.65
C VAL A 29 -3.74 -8.94 -38.76
N SER A 30 -4.79 -9.54 -38.19
CA SER A 30 -4.99 -10.99 -38.28
C SER A 30 -5.20 -11.44 -39.73
N VAL A 31 -4.54 -12.53 -40.12
CA VAL A 31 -4.62 -13.06 -41.49
C VAL A 31 -6.02 -13.59 -41.78
N SER A 32 -6.60 -14.34 -40.84
CA SER A 32 -7.96 -14.87 -40.92
C SER A 32 -8.94 -14.05 -40.08
N GLU A 33 -10.22 -14.17 -40.42
CA GLU A 33 -11.30 -13.76 -39.51
C GLU A 33 -11.32 -14.67 -38.29
N LEU A 34 -11.61 -14.07 -37.13
CA LEU A 34 -11.60 -14.76 -35.86
C LEU A 34 -13.03 -14.93 -35.34
N PRO A 35 -13.36 -16.08 -34.71
CA PRO A 35 -14.58 -16.22 -33.94
C PRO A 35 -14.69 -15.14 -32.85
N PHE A 36 -15.91 -14.77 -32.48
CA PHE A 36 -16.14 -13.71 -31.50
C PHE A 36 -15.46 -13.96 -30.14
N ILE A 37 -15.33 -15.21 -29.72
CA ILE A 37 -14.64 -15.59 -28.47
C ILE A 37 -13.15 -15.22 -28.54
N ASP A 38 -12.50 -15.48 -29.68
CA ASP A 38 -11.08 -15.15 -29.87
C ASP A 38 -10.89 -13.64 -29.99
N GLN A 39 -11.79 -12.94 -30.68
CA GLN A 39 -11.78 -11.48 -30.75
C GLN A 39 -11.87 -10.86 -29.34
N GLN A 40 -12.83 -11.31 -28.51
CA GLN A 40 -12.99 -10.84 -27.14
C GLN A 40 -11.75 -11.09 -26.30
N ARG A 41 -11.18 -12.30 -26.39
CA ARG A 41 -9.97 -12.66 -25.64
C ARG A 41 -8.80 -11.75 -26.00
N ILE A 42 -8.54 -11.55 -27.30
CA ILE A 42 -7.41 -10.73 -27.76
C ILE A 42 -7.61 -9.26 -27.39
N CYS A 43 -8.79 -8.69 -27.61
CA CYS A 43 -9.08 -7.30 -27.24
C CYS A 43 -9.11 -7.05 -25.72
N ALA A 44 -9.30 -8.10 -24.92
CA ALA A 44 -9.20 -8.01 -23.46
C ALA A 44 -7.75 -8.06 -22.96
N SER A 45 -6.90 -8.85 -23.62
CA SER A 45 -5.50 -9.03 -23.21
C SER A 45 -4.54 -7.99 -23.78
N MET A 46 -4.90 -7.37 -24.91
CA MET A 46 -4.04 -6.43 -25.62
C MET A 46 -4.84 -5.22 -26.09
N ARG A 47 -4.15 -4.10 -26.35
CA ARG A 47 -4.78 -2.96 -27.00
C ARG A 47 -5.02 -3.27 -28.48
N ALA A 48 -6.18 -3.85 -28.76
CA ALA A 48 -6.60 -4.28 -30.10
C ALA A 48 -8.07 -3.91 -30.37
N SER A 49 -8.43 -3.84 -31.65
CA SER A 49 -9.80 -3.61 -32.10
C SER A 49 -10.11 -4.44 -33.34
N THR A 50 -11.38 -4.55 -33.72
CA THR A 50 -11.72 -4.99 -35.08
C THR A 50 -11.13 -4.00 -36.09
N VAL A 51 -11.02 -4.44 -37.35
CA VAL A 51 -10.59 -3.55 -38.45
C VAL A 51 -11.55 -2.36 -38.63
N GLU A 52 -12.81 -2.52 -38.21
CA GLU A 52 -13.83 -1.46 -38.15
C GLU A 52 -13.62 -0.49 -36.97
N GLY A 53 -12.58 -0.68 -36.15
CA GLY A 53 -12.25 0.17 -35.01
C GLY A 53 -13.03 -0.12 -33.74
N LYS A 54 -13.88 -1.16 -33.71
CA LYS A 54 -14.64 -1.52 -32.51
C LYS A 54 -13.78 -2.34 -31.54
N ASN A 55 -13.65 -1.87 -30.29
CA ASN A 55 -13.11 -2.69 -29.21
C ASN A 55 -14.22 -3.63 -28.71
N VAL A 56 -13.97 -4.93 -28.80
CA VAL A 56 -14.96 -5.95 -28.47
C VAL A 56 -14.70 -6.62 -27.13
N SER A 57 -13.76 -6.12 -26.32
CA SER A 57 -13.46 -6.64 -24.99
C SER A 57 -14.68 -6.61 -24.06
N PRO A 58 -14.74 -7.48 -23.05
CA PRO A 58 -15.79 -7.44 -22.03
C PRO A 58 -15.89 -6.08 -21.33
N SER A 59 -14.76 -5.41 -21.09
CA SER A 59 -14.72 -4.08 -20.48
C SER A 59 -15.36 -3.02 -21.38
N ALA A 60 -15.05 -3.03 -22.68
CA ALA A 60 -15.68 -2.13 -23.65
C ALA A 60 -17.19 -2.37 -23.75
N ALA A 61 -17.61 -3.65 -23.78
CA ALA A 61 -19.03 -3.99 -23.77
C ALA A 61 -19.74 -3.58 -22.48
N TYR A 62 -19.06 -3.63 -21.33
CA TYR A 62 -19.61 -3.12 -20.07
C TYR A 62 -19.74 -1.59 -20.09
N GLY A 63 -18.76 -0.89 -20.66
CA GLY A 63 -18.83 0.56 -20.89
C GLY A 63 -20.01 0.96 -21.76
N GLU A 64 -20.20 0.29 -22.91
CA GLU A 64 -21.33 0.51 -23.82
C GLU A 64 -22.69 0.29 -23.11
N ARG A 65 -22.79 -0.70 -22.22
CA ARG A 65 -24.05 -1.00 -21.49
C ARG A 65 -24.42 0.02 -20.42
N ASN A 66 -23.43 0.73 -19.89
CA ASN A 66 -23.62 1.68 -18.80
C ASN A 66 -23.45 3.13 -19.29
N ASP A 67 -23.46 3.34 -20.62
CA ASP A 67 -23.27 4.65 -21.26
C ASP A 67 -22.04 5.42 -20.76
N LEU A 68 -20.99 4.68 -20.37
CA LEU A 68 -19.74 5.26 -19.87
C LEU A 68 -18.97 5.87 -21.04
N ASN A 69 -19.09 7.19 -21.21
CA ASN A 69 -18.32 7.96 -22.19
C ASN A 69 -17.01 8.47 -21.55
N VAL A 70 -15.95 8.56 -22.34
CA VAL A 70 -14.64 9.14 -21.95
C VAL A 70 -14.82 10.54 -21.36
N ASP A 71 -15.74 11.34 -21.89
CA ASP A 71 -16.03 12.69 -21.40
C ASP A 71 -16.58 12.73 -19.96
N GLN A 72 -17.10 11.61 -19.45
CA GLN A 72 -17.63 11.50 -18.09
C GLN A 72 -16.58 10.97 -17.09
N ILE A 73 -15.44 10.47 -17.58
CA ILE A 73 -14.37 9.92 -16.75
C ILE A 73 -13.44 11.06 -16.37
N VAL A 74 -13.74 11.70 -15.25
CA VAL A 74 -12.81 12.64 -14.60
C VAL A 74 -11.87 11.82 -13.74
N GLU A 75 -10.59 11.72 -14.12
CA GLU A 75 -9.58 11.22 -13.19
C GLU A 75 -9.54 12.16 -11.98
N PRO A 76 -9.85 11.68 -10.77
CA PRO A 76 -9.69 12.51 -9.59
C PRO A 76 -8.20 12.82 -9.47
N SER A 77 -7.85 14.12 -9.41
CA SER A 77 -6.49 14.55 -9.13
C SER A 77 -6.02 13.82 -7.88
N ALA A 78 -4.91 13.09 -8.00
CA ALA A 78 -4.27 12.54 -6.82
C ALA A 78 -4.02 13.70 -5.84
N PRO A 79 -4.30 13.52 -4.55
CA PRO A 79 -3.92 14.51 -3.57
C PRO A 79 -2.41 14.72 -3.67
N ASP A 80 -1.97 15.97 -3.53
CA ASP A 80 -0.55 16.29 -3.52
C ASP A 80 0.17 15.39 -2.53
N ILE A 81 1.31 14.84 -2.97
CA ILE A 81 2.17 14.01 -2.13
C ILE A 81 2.73 14.94 -1.04
N VAL A 82 2.01 15.04 0.08
CA VAL A 82 2.48 15.76 1.24
C VAL A 82 3.74 15.04 1.70
N PRO A 83 4.90 15.71 1.77
CA PRO A 83 6.10 15.10 2.31
C PRO A 83 5.75 14.53 3.67
N MET A 84 5.88 13.20 3.80
CA MET A 84 5.64 12.54 5.06
C MET A 84 6.64 13.15 6.04
N LYS A 85 6.15 14.03 6.92
CA LYS A 85 6.96 14.54 8.03
C LYS A 85 7.33 13.29 8.83
N ARG A 86 8.56 12.81 8.67
CA ARG A 86 9.15 11.86 9.62
C ARG A 86 8.92 12.50 10.98
N GLY A 87 8.15 11.84 11.84
CA GLY A 87 7.68 12.45 13.08
C GLY A 87 8.84 13.16 13.75
N THR A 88 8.77 14.49 13.83
CA THR A 88 9.49 15.17 14.89
C THR A 88 8.84 14.68 16.17
N ALA A 89 9.66 14.33 17.15
CA ALA A 89 9.23 13.93 18.48
C ALA A 89 8.63 15.14 19.22
N ASP A 90 7.55 15.71 18.67
CA ASP A 90 6.79 16.85 19.19
C ASP A 90 5.48 16.38 19.85
N GLU A 91 5.44 15.15 20.35
CA GLU A 91 4.77 14.97 21.63
C GLU A 91 5.82 15.32 22.69
N PRO A 92 5.62 16.36 23.51
CA PRO A 92 6.47 16.54 24.67
C PRO A 92 6.34 15.25 25.47
N ALA A 93 7.43 14.47 25.51
CA ALA A 93 7.52 13.32 26.39
C ALA A 93 7.04 13.82 27.76
N LYS A 94 5.94 13.24 28.27
CA LYS A 94 5.41 13.60 29.58
C LYS A 94 6.60 13.67 30.52
N PRO A 95 6.83 14.78 31.24
CA PRO A 95 8.00 14.94 32.07
C PRO A 95 8.06 13.73 32.99
N ILE A 96 9.05 12.86 32.75
CA ILE A 96 9.27 11.70 33.58
C ILE A 96 9.77 12.29 34.88
N GLN A 97 8.94 12.20 35.93
CA GLN A 97 9.32 12.65 37.26
C GLN A 97 10.53 11.83 37.70
N THR A 98 11.70 12.49 37.73
CA THR A 98 12.95 11.92 38.23
C THR A 98 12.90 11.92 39.75
N PHE A 99 13.29 10.80 40.36
CA PHE A 99 13.35 10.68 41.81
C PHE A 99 14.82 10.62 42.22
N THR A 100 15.19 11.28 43.33
CA THR A 100 16.52 11.09 43.90
C THR A 100 16.57 9.79 44.70
N ARG A 101 17.79 9.33 45.04
CA ARG A 101 17.96 8.10 45.82
C ARG A 101 17.27 8.20 47.17
N GLU A 102 17.39 9.35 47.82
CA GLU A 102 16.82 9.62 49.14
C GLU A 102 15.28 9.60 49.11
N GLU A 103 14.67 10.08 48.02
CA GLU A 103 13.23 10.04 47.83
C GLU A 103 12.73 8.61 47.64
N LEU A 104 13.45 7.79 46.86
CA LEU A 104 13.11 6.38 46.68
C LEU A 104 13.32 5.57 47.97
N GLU A 105 14.33 5.88 48.77
CA GLU A 105 14.56 5.27 50.09
C GLU A 105 13.45 5.65 51.07
N SER A 106 13.03 6.93 51.10
CA SER A 106 11.91 7.36 51.94
C SER A 106 10.58 6.68 51.54
N ILE A 107 10.32 6.50 50.24
CA ILE A 107 9.16 5.77 49.73
C ILE A 107 9.25 4.28 50.09
N ALA A 108 10.45 3.70 50.07
CA ALA A 108 10.64 2.32 50.51
C ALA A 108 10.40 2.14 52.01
N ASP A 109 10.79 3.11 52.84
CA ASP A 109 10.57 3.05 54.29
C ASP A 109 9.08 3.22 54.67
N SER A 110 8.31 3.96 53.86
CA SER A 110 6.89 4.25 54.13
C SER A 110 5.92 3.29 53.43
N GLU A 111 6.16 2.94 52.17
CA GLU A 111 5.28 2.08 51.34
C GLU A 111 5.91 0.72 50.99
N GLY A 112 7.16 0.49 51.37
CA GLY A 112 7.88 -0.74 51.05
C GLY A 112 8.17 -0.90 49.57
N ILE A 113 8.45 -2.14 49.17
CA ILE A 113 8.71 -2.51 47.78
C ILE A 113 7.49 -2.31 46.86
N ALA A 114 6.29 -2.18 47.41
CA ALA A 114 5.06 -1.97 46.64
C ALA A 114 5.03 -0.58 45.98
N GLY A 115 5.40 0.47 46.71
CA GLY A 115 5.51 1.84 46.19
C GLY A 115 6.57 1.94 45.09
N LEU A 116 7.75 1.35 45.32
CA LEU A 116 8.81 1.31 44.32
C LEU A 116 8.42 0.55 43.04
N ARG A 117 7.61 -0.50 43.13
CA ARG A 117 7.11 -1.22 41.96
C ARG A 117 6.15 -0.38 41.11
N LEU A 118 5.36 0.51 41.71
CA LEU A 118 4.47 1.41 40.96
C LEU A 118 5.27 2.42 40.14
N ILE A 119 6.39 2.89 40.68
CA ILE A 119 7.32 3.78 39.97
C ILE A 119 8.09 3.00 38.90
N GLY A 120 8.69 1.86 39.27
CA GLY A 120 9.45 1.01 38.37
C GLY A 120 8.64 0.49 37.18
N ASN A 121 7.38 0.09 37.37
CA ASN A 121 6.51 -0.37 36.28
C ASN A 121 6.22 0.72 35.23
N LYS A 122 6.19 2.00 35.62
CA LYS A 122 5.98 3.10 34.66
C LYS A 122 7.17 3.31 33.73
N ILE A 123 8.37 2.90 34.16
CA ILE A 123 9.63 3.02 33.42
C ILE A 123 10.22 1.65 33.03
N GLY A 124 9.45 0.56 33.19
CA GLY A 124 9.83 -0.78 32.74
C GLY A 124 10.82 -1.55 33.63
N VAL A 125 11.08 -1.10 34.86
CA VAL A 125 12.03 -1.73 35.79
C VAL A 125 11.32 -2.75 36.69
N LYS A 126 11.90 -3.95 36.83
CA LYS A 126 11.40 -5.04 37.69
C LYS A 126 12.54 -5.63 38.51
N ALA A 127 12.45 -5.56 39.84
CA ALA A 127 13.41 -6.16 40.76
C ALA A 127 12.71 -6.86 41.95
N LYS A 128 13.45 -7.74 42.64
CA LYS A 128 12.95 -8.51 43.78
C LYS A 128 13.33 -7.87 45.12
N GLY A 129 14.47 -7.17 45.18
CA GLY A 129 14.90 -6.40 46.35
C GLY A 129 14.59 -4.90 46.25
N ILE A 130 14.50 -4.23 47.40
CA ILE A 130 14.31 -2.77 47.50
C ILE A 130 15.51 -2.03 46.88
N VAL A 131 16.73 -2.37 47.30
CA VAL A 131 17.97 -1.74 46.80
C VAL A 131 18.12 -1.93 45.28
N GLU A 132 17.91 -3.15 44.78
CA GLU A 132 17.93 -3.48 43.35
C GLU A 132 16.87 -2.70 42.55
N MET A 133 15.72 -2.41 43.17
CA MET A 133 14.66 -1.63 42.54
C MET A 133 15.03 -0.15 42.45
N ILE A 134 15.64 0.41 43.50
CA ILE A 134 16.09 1.81 43.53
C ILE A 134 17.19 2.04 42.49
N ASP A 135 18.21 1.19 42.48
CA ASP A 135 19.31 1.30 41.51
C ASP A 135 18.80 1.10 40.07
N GLY A 136 17.84 0.20 39.87
CA GLY A 136 17.20 -0.01 38.57
C GLY A 136 16.40 1.22 38.09
N ILE A 137 15.69 1.89 39.00
CA ILE A 137 14.92 3.11 38.70
C ILE A 137 15.86 4.27 38.37
N LEU A 138 16.91 4.49 39.16
CA LEU A 138 17.90 5.54 38.93
C LEU A 138 18.60 5.37 37.57
N LYS A 139 18.98 4.13 37.23
CA LYS A 139 19.58 3.80 35.94
C LYS A 139 18.63 4.01 34.76
N ALA A 140 17.35 3.68 34.92
CA ALA A 140 16.34 3.93 33.90
C ALA A 140 16.01 5.42 33.73
N GLN A 141 16.27 6.23 34.77
CA GLN A 141 16.14 7.69 34.75
C GLN A 141 17.40 8.42 34.23
N GLY A 142 18.48 7.69 33.91
CA GLY A 142 19.70 8.25 33.35
C GLY A 142 20.76 8.68 34.37
N GLY A 143 20.64 8.24 35.63
CA GLY A 143 21.74 8.30 36.60
C GLY A 143 22.71 7.13 36.39
N GLU A 144 24.01 7.37 36.52
CA GLU A 144 25.05 6.31 36.47
C GLU A 144 24.83 5.21 37.52
#